data_AF-A0A553K844-F1
#
_entry.id   AF-A0A553K844-F1
#
_cell.length_a   1.000
_cell.length_b   1.000
_cell.length_c   1.000
_cell.angle_alpha   90.00
_cell.angle_beta   90.00
_cell.angle_gamma   90.00
#
_symmetry.space_group_name_H-M   'P 1'
#
loop_
_entity.id
_entity.type
_entity.pdbx_description
1 polymer ?
#
loop_
_entity_poly.entity_id
_entity_poly.type
_entity_poly.pdbx_seq_one_letter_code
_entity_poly.pdbx_strand_id
1 'polypeptide(L)'
;LFQDEAFLRVLRNTLAMSVINLVLGFVTAITLAILFNELHNGKFKRIVQTISYMPHFLSWVVAAGIILYALSLENGIVNIVLQKLGIIDEPILWLGIGEYFWGIIGVSEVWKNVGWNTIIYLAAIAMIDPEQYE
;
A
#
# COMPACT_ATOMS: atom_id res chain seq x y z
N LEU A 1 10.02 -18.25 27.50
CA LEU A 1 9.40 -17.76 26.25
C LEU A 1 8.50 -16.56 26.52
N PHE A 2 7.35 -16.70 27.21
CA PHE A 2 6.44 -15.57 27.48
C PHE A 2 6.90 -14.57 28.56
N GLN A 3 8.01 -14.84 29.24
CA GLN A 3 8.67 -13.91 30.15
C GLN A 3 9.86 -13.17 29.50
N ASP A 4 10.18 -13.51 28.25
CA ASP A 4 11.23 -12.84 27.50
C ASP A 4 10.65 -11.58 26.84
N GLU A 5 11.14 -10.41 27.27
CA GLU A 5 10.71 -9.12 26.74
C GLU A 5 10.99 -8.97 25.24
N ALA A 6 12.08 -9.57 24.74
CA ALA A 6 12.41 -9.52 23.32
C ALA A 6 11.37 -10.31 22.51
N PHE A 7 11.00 -11.49 23.00
CA PHE A 7 9.94 -12.30 22.40
C PHE A 7 8.60 -11.55 22.37
N LEU A 8 8.18 -10.95 23.49
CA LEU A 8 6.92 -10.20 23.56
C LEU A 8 6.93 -8.98 22.62
N ARG A 9 8.07 -8.30 22.47
CA ARG A 9 8.23 -7.18 21.55
C ARG A 9 8.10 -7.60 20.09
N VAL A 10 8.76 -8.69 19.69
CA VAL A 10 8.67 -9.22 18.33
C VAL A 10 7.23 -9.69 18.05
N LEU A 11 6.62 -10.44 18.96
CA LEU A 11 5.24 -10.90 18.83
C LEU A 11 4.27 -9.73 18.63
N ARG A 12 4.36 -8.69 19.48
CA ARG A 12 3.55 -7.48 19.35
C ARG A 12 3.74 -6.82 17.98
N ASN A 13 4.98 -6.66 17.54
CA ASN A 13 5.28 -6.00 16.27
C ASN A 13 4.74 -6.82 15.08
N THR A 14 4.89 -8.15 15.11
CA THR A 14 4.33 -9.04 14.09
C THR A 14 2.82 -8.92 14.02
N LEU A 15 2.14 -9.02 15.17
CA LEU A 15 0.67 -8.88 15.21
C LEU A 15 0.21 -7.50 14.73
N ALA A 16 0.89 -6.43 15.17
CA ALA A 16 0.58 -5.07 14.73
C ALA A 16 0.71 -4.93 13.20
N MET A 17 1.81 -5.41 12.62
CA MET A 17 2.02 -5.39 11.17
C MET A 17 0.96 -6.22 10.43
N SER A 18 0.63 -7.41 10.93
CA SER A 18 -0.43 -8.24 10.34
C SER A 18 -1.79 -7.55 10.36
N VAL A 19 -2.16 -6.90 11.46
CA VAL A 19 -3.43 -6.17 11.58
C VAL A 19 -3.45 -4.96 10.63
N ILE A 20 -2.36 -4.18 10.59
CA ILE A 20 -2.24 -3.03 9.67
C ILE A 20 -2.40 -3.49 8.23
N ASN A 21 -1.67 -4.54 7.82
CA ASN A 21 -1.71 -5.06 6.46
C ASN A 21 -3.09 -5.63 6.11
N LEU A 22 -3.75 -6.31 7.07
CA LEU A 22 -5.10 -6.82 6.89
C LEU A 22 -6.10 -5.69 6.65
N VAL A 23 -6.14 -4.70 7.56
CA VAL A 23 -7.08 -3.58 7.49
C VAL A 23 -6.84 -2.76 6.23
N LEU A 24 -5.59 -2.33 6.01
CA LEU A 24 -5.27 -1.51 4.85
C LEU A 24 -5.48 -2.28 3.54
N GLY A 25 -5.00 -3.52 3.45
CA GLY A 25 -5.15 -4.34 2.24
C GLY A 25 -6.61 -4.60 1.89
N PHE A 26 -7.46 -4.88 2.88
CA PHE A 26 -8.88 -5.09 2.69
C PHE A 26 -9.60 -3.81 2.26
N VAL A 27 -9.47 -2.74 3.05
CA VAL A 27 -10.18 -1.46 2.81
C VAL A 27 -9.79 -0.86 1.46
N THR A 28 -8.49 -0.84 1.15
CA THR A 28 -8.00 -0.24 -0.09
C THR A 28 -8.37 -1.07 -1.32
N ALA A 29 -8.34 -2.40 -1.25
CA ALA A 29 -8.71 -3.24 -2.39
C ALA A 29 -10.21 -3.13 -2.73
N ILE A 30 -11.09 -3.10 -1.73
CA ILE A 30 -12.53 -2.88 -1.97
C ILE A 30 -12.78 -1.47 -2.53
N THR A 31 -12.15 -0.46 -1.93
CA THR A 31 -12.28 0.92 -2.40
C THR A 31 -11.86 1.02 -3.87
N LEU A 32 -10.71 0.43 -4.22
CA LEU A 32 -10.22 0.45 -5.60
C LEU A 32 -11.10 -0.37 -6.55
N ALA A 33 -11.72 -1.46 -6.09
CA ALA A 33 -12.68 -2.24 -6.87
C ALA A 33 -13.90 -1.41 -7.26
N ILE A 34 -14.48 -0.69 -6.30
CA ILE A 34 -15.61 0.19 -6.52
C ILE A 34 -15.22 1.31 -7.49
N LEU A 35 -14.06 1.95 -7.27
CA LEU A 35 -13.57 3.00 -8.17
C LEU A 35 -13.40 2.49 -9.60
N PHE A 36 -12.87 1.27 -9.79
CA PHE A 36 -12.75 0.66 -11.12
C PHE A 36 -14.09 0.27 -11.72
N ASN A 37 -15.07 -0.11 -10.91
CA ASN A 37 -16.42 -0.41 -11.38
C ASN A 37 -17.07 0.84 -12.01
N GLU A 38 -16.94 1.98 -11.35
CA GLU A 38 -17.50 3.28 -11.77
C GLU A 38 -16.82 3.91 -12.99
N LEU A 39 -15.70 3.35 -13.48
CA LEU A 39 -15.04 3.86 -14.69
C LEU A 39 -15.81 3.46 -15.96
N HIS A 40 -16.55 4.42 -16.52
CA HIS A 40 -17.32 4.25 -17.75
C HIS A 40 -16.46 4.21 -19.02
N ASN A 41 -15.32 4.91 -19.05
CA ASN A 41 -14.42 4.93 -20.21
C ASN A 41 -13.52 3.69 -20.23
N GLY A 42 -13.84 2.72 -21.10
CA GLY A 42 -13.13 1.45 -21.20
C GLY A 42 -11.62 1.55 -21.50
N LYS A 43 -11.17 2.58 -22.26
CA LYS A 43 -9.74 2.79 -22.52
C LYS A 43 -9.00 3.24 -21.26
N PHE A 44 -9.59 4.20 -20.56
CA PHE A 44 -9.03 4.71 -19.31
C PHE A 44 -9.01 3.63 -18.23
N LYS A 45 -10.11 2.88 -18.07
CA LYS A 45 -10.22 1.74 -17.13
C LYS A 45 -9.09 0.74 -17.32
N ARG A 46 -8.80 0.34 -18.56
CA ARG A 46 -7.72 -0.62 -18.87
C ARG A 46 -6.33 -0.09 -18.50
N ILE A 47 -6.06 1.20 -18.74
CA ILE A 47 -4.77 1.82 -18.41
C ILE A 47 -4.57 1.84 -16.89
N VAL A 48 -5.55 2.35 -16.15
CA VAL A 48 -5.45 2.48 -14.69
C VAL A 48 -5.31 1.11 -14.03
N GLN A 49 -6.08 0.10 -14.47
CA GLN A 49 -5.94 -1.27 -13.98
C GLN A 49 -4.54 -1.84 -14.26
N THR A 50 -4.02 -1.66 -15.48
CA THR A 50 -2.69 -2.18 -15.84
C THR A 50 -1.59 -1.55 -14.98
N ILE A 51 -1.63 -0.23 -14.79
CA ILE A 51 -0.69 0.49 -13.91
C ILE A 51 -0.82 0.00 -12.47
N SER A 52 -2.05 -0.19 -11.99
CA SER A 52 -2.30 -0.61 -10.60
C SER A 52 -1.89 -2.08 -10.34
N TYR A 53 -1.94 -2.94 -11.36
CA TYR A 53 -1.57 -4.36 -11.24
C TYR A 53 -0.05 -4.57 -11.37
N MET A 54 0.65 -3.67 -12.06
CA MET A 54 2.08 -3.78 -12.35
C MET A 54 2.98 -3.99 -11.12
N PRO A 55 2.81 -3.27 -9.98
CA PRO A 55 3.69 -3.41 -8.81
C PRO A 55 3.72 -4.82 -8.22
N HIS A 56 2.62 -5.57 -8.38
CA HIS A 56 2.51 -6.93 -7.83
C HIS A 56 3.59 -7.85 -8.40
N PHE A 57 3.87 -7.73 -9.70
CA PHE A 57 4.82 -8.58 -10.42
C PHE A 57 6.30 -8.28 -10.10
N LEU A 58 6.62 -7.17 -9.45
CA LEU A 58 7.99 -6.87 -9.02
C LEU A 58 8.43 -7.88 -7.95
N SER A 59 9.72 -8.19 -7.83
CA SER A 59 10.19 -8.94 -6.66
C SER A 59 10.16 -8.06 -5.40
N TRP A 60 10.09 -8.67 -4.22
CA TRP A 60 10.20 -7.92 -2.96
C TRP A 60 11.56 -7.22 -2.81
N VAL A 61 12.63 -7.78 -3.36
CA VAL A 61 13.97 -7.15 -3.35
C VAL A 61 13.97 -5.86 -4.16
N VAL A 62 13.39 -5.86 -5.36
CA VAL A 62 13.28 -4.65 -6.19
C VAL A 62 12.37 -3.62 -5.54
N ALA A 63 11.22 -4.05 -5.02
CA ALA A 63 10.29 -3.17 -4.31
C ALA A 63 10.96 -2.48 -3.12
N ALA A 64 11.68 -3.24 -2.28
CA ALA A 64 12.43 -2.70 -1.16
C ALA A 64 13.49 -1.68 -1.63
N GLY A 65 14.20 -1.94 -2.73
CA GLY A 65 15.13 -0.98 -3.32
C GLY A 65 14.48 0.35 -3.72
N ILE A 66 13.30 0.29 -4.34
CA ILE A 66 12.52 1.49 -4.72
C ILE A 66 12.11 2.27 -3.46
N ILE A 67 11.59 1.58 -2.44
CA ILE A 67 11.14 2.20 -1.19
C ILE A 67 12.32 2.84 -0.45
N LEU A 68 13.45 2.14 -0.34
CA LEU A 68 14.66 2.64 0.31
C LEU A 68 15.19 3.90 -0.39
N TYR A 69 15.21 3.90 -1.73
CA TYR A 69 15.64 5.06 -2.50
C TYR A 69 14.66 6.23 -2.33
N ALA A 70 13.35 5.97 -2.43
CA ALA A 70 12.31 6.99 -2.31
C ALA A 70 12.27 7.67 -0.94
N LEU A 71 12.59 6.91 0.12
CA LEU A 71 12.63 7.36 1.52
C LEU A 71 14.04 7.77 1.99
N SER A 72 15.02 7.85 1.09
CA SER A 72 16.38 8.24 1.45
C SER A 72 16.45 9.68 1.96
N LEU A 73 17.38 9.95 2.88
CA LEU A 73 17.48 11.27 3.52
C LEU A 73 17.86 12.38 2.53
N GLU A 74 18.91 12.15 1.73
CA GLU A 74 19.51 13.20 0.89
C GLU A 74 18.81 13.38 -0.45
N ASN A 75 18.40 12.28 -1.10
CA ASN A 75 17.88 12.29 -2.47
C ASN A 75 16.53 11.57 -2.60
N GLY A 76 15.82 11.37 -1.48
CA GLY A 76 14.53 10.69 -1.48
C GLY A 76 13.45 11.57 -2.07
N ILE A 77 12.74 11.04 -3.08
CA ILE A 77 11.65 11.76 -3.74
C ILE A 77 10.58 12.22 -2.75
N VAL A 78 10.35 11.45 -1.67
CA VAL A 78 9.37 11.80 -0.63
C VAL A 78 9.78 13.06 0.11
N ASN A 79 11.03 13.15 0.58
CA ASN A 79 11.54 14.36 1.24
C ASN A 79 11.54 15.55 0.29
N ILE A 80 12.00 15.37 -0.96
CA ILE A 80 12.04 16.44 -1.96
C ILE A 80 10.65 17.01 -2.22
N VAL A 81 9.64 16.15 -2.40
CA VAL A 81 8.26 16.59 -2.65
C VAL A 81 7.69 17.31 -1.43
N LEU A 82 7.86 16.75 -0.22
CA LEU A 82 7.36 17.36 1.00
C LEU A 82 7.99 18.74 1.30
N GLN A 83 9.29 18.90 1.05
CA GLN A 83 9.98 20.19 1.16
C GLN A 83 9.49 21.20 0.12
N LYS A 84 9.33 20.77 -1.14
CA LYS A 84 8.81 21.65 -2.21
C LYS A 84 7.37 22.10 -1.96
N LEU A 85 6.57 21.29 -1.27
CA LEU A 85 5.22 21.64 -0.85
C LEU A 85 5.19 22.47 0.44
N GLY A 86 6.32 22.71 1.10
CA GLY A 86 6.40 23.45 2.36
C GLY A 86 5.76 22.71 3.55
N ILE A 87 5.62 21.38 3.47
CA ILE A 87 5.06 20.55 4.55
C ILE A 87 6.12 20.28 5.62
N ILE A 88 7.39 20.20 5.21
CA ILE A 88 8.54 20.00 6.10
C ILE A 88 9.63 21.00 5.73
N ASP A 89 10.36 21.51 6.72
CA ASP A 89 11.51 22.39 6.51
C ASP A 89 12.79 21.58 6.28
N GLU A 90 12.96 20.48 7.01
CA GLU A 90 14.15 19.62 6.98
C GLU A 90 13.82 18.19 6.52
N PRO A 91 14.76 17.48 5.86
CA PRO A 91 14.53 16.10 5.42
C PRO A 91 14.32 15.16 6.61
N ILE A 92 13.33 14.27 6.50
CA ILE A 92 13.03 13.29 7.56
C ILE A 92 13.87 12.02 7.33
N LEU A 93 14.46 11.50 8.42
CA LEU A 93 15.17 10.21 8.44
C LEU A 93 14.18 9.04 8.59
N TRP A 94 13.36 8.81 7.56
CA TRP A 94 12.27 7.82 7.56
C TRP A 94 12.69 6.42 8.01
N LEU A 95 13.87 5.97 7.56
CA LEU A 95 14.38 4.62 7.79
C LEU A 95 15.18 4.48 9.10
N GLY A 96 15.52 5.60 9.75
CA GLY A 96 16.28 5.61 11.01
C GLY A 96 15.40 5.76 12.25
N ILE A 97 14.11 6.04 12.07
CA ILE A 97 13.14 6.31 13.13
C ILE A 97 12.10 5.18 13.14
N GLY A 98 12.05 4.42 14.24
CA GLY A 98 11.27 3.17 14.32
C GLY A 98 9.76 3.37 14.25
N GLU A 99 9.27 4.55 14.63
CA GLU A 99 7.87 4.94 14.63
C GLU A 99 7.27 4.94 13.22
N TYR A 100 8.06 5.22 12.19
CA TYR A 100 7.59 5.22 10.80
C TYR A 100 7.51 3.82 10.20
N PHE A 101 8.19 2.83 10.80
CA PHE A 101 8.35 1.50 10.20
C PHE A 101 7.01 0.83 9.89
N TRP A 102 6.04 0.90 10.80
CA TRP A 102 4.71 0.32 10.59
C TRP A 102 3.95 0.97 9.44
N GLY A 103 4.03 2.30 9.33
CA GLY A 103 3.42 3.04 8.22
C GLY A 103 4.09 2.73 6.89
N ILE A 104 5.42 2.70 6.86
CA ILE A 104 6.20 2.36 5.67
C ILE A 104 5.84 0.97 5.15
N ILE A 105 5.83 -0.05 6.03
CA ILE A 105 5.47 -1.42 5.65
C ILE A 105 4.02 -1.50 5.16
N GLY A 106 3.07 -0.86 5.87
CA GLY A 106 1.67 -0.87 5.48
C GLY A 106 1.43 -0.24 4.10
N VAL A 107 2.01 0.93 3.84
CA VAL A 107 1.91 1.61 2.54
C VAL A 107 2.62 0.81 1.45
N SER A 108 3.77 0.21 1.75
CA SER A 108 4.53 -0.61 0.80
C SER A 108 3.74 -1.85 0.37
N GLU A 109 3.07 -2.50 1.32
CA GLU A 109 2.21 -3.66 1.05
C GLU A 109 1.00 -3.29 0.19
N VAL A 110 0.32 -2.18 0.53
CA VAL A 110 -0.79 -1.68 -0.27
C VAL A 110 -0.32 -1.34 -1.68
N TRP A 111 0.72 -0.53 -1.84
CA TRP A 111 1.23 -0.14 -3.16
C TRP A 111 1.57 -1.36 -4.02
N LYS A 112 2.17 -2.39 -3.42
CA LYS A 112 2.59 -3.57 -4.14
C LYS A 112 1.42 -4.48 -4.55
N ASN A 113 0.43 -4.66 -3.67
CA ASN A 113 -0.55 -5.74 -3.81
C ASN A 113 -1.99 -5.29 -4.01
N VAL A 114 -2.34 -4.03 -3.75
CA VAL A 114 -3.73 -3.54 -3.80
C VAL A 114 -4.39 -3.78 -5.14
N GLY A 115 -3.70 -3.51 -6.24
CA GLY A 115 -4.25 -3.70 -7.58
C GLY A 115 -4.59 -5.15 -7.86
N TRP A 116 -3.69 -6.07 -7.53
CA TRP A 116 -3.95 -7.50 -7.69
C TRP A 116 -5.10 -7.98 -6.79
N ASN A 117 -5.08 -7.58 -5.52
CA ASN A 117 -6.14 -7.91 -4.57
C ASN A 117 -7.51 -7.38 -5.00
N THR A 118 -7.55 -6.31 -5.79
CA THR A 118 -8.80 -5.74 -6.32
C THR A 118 -9.50 -6.67 -7.32
N ILE A 119 -8.79 -7.58 -7.98
CA ILE A 119 -9.34 -8.44 -9.04
C ILE A 119 -10.46 -9.35 -8.50
N ILE A 120 -10.28 -9.94 -7.32
CA ILE A 120 -11.30 -10.83 -6.73
C ILE A 120 -12.57 -10.06 -6.37
N TYR A 121 -12.43 -8.81 -5.89
CA TYR A 121 -13.57 -7.95 -5.56
C TYR A 121 -14.30 -7.46 -6.81
N LEU A 122 -13.56 -7.12 -7.88
CA LEU A 122 -14.17 -6.78 -9.16
C LEU A 122 -14.96 -7.95 -9.76
N ALA A 123 -14.42 -9.16 -9.69
CA ALA A 123 -15.12 -10.35 -10.14
C ALA A 123 -16.40 -10.59 -9.33
N ALA A 124 -16.36 -10.36 -8.01
CA ALA A 124 -17.53 -10.45 -7.14
C ALA A 124 -18.60 -9.40 -7.49
N ILE A 125 -18.21 -8.14 -7.70
CA ILE A 125 -19.13 -7.05 -8.06
C ILE A 125 -19.81 -7.32 -9.42
N ALA A 126 -19.07 -7.86 -10.39
CA ALA A 126 -19.60 -8.19 -11.71
C ALA A 126 -20.63 -9.34 -11.71
N MET A 127 -20.72 -10.14 -10.64
CA MET A 127 -21.72 -11.20 -10.48
C MET A 127 -23.02 -10.71 -9.83
N ILE A 128 -23.08 -9.47 -9.34
CA ILE A 128 -24.28 -8.91 -8.72
C ILE A 128 -25.32 -8.65 -9.82
N ASP A 129 -26.55 -9.11 -9.60
CA ASP A 129 -27.67 -8.95 -10.54
C ASP A 129 -27.93 -7.46 -10.81
N PRO A 130 -27.96 -7.02 -12.10
CA PRO A 130 -28.32 -5.65 -12.45
C PRO A 130 -29.65 -5.17 -11.85
N GLU A 131 -30.62 -6.08 -11.64
CA GLU A 131 -31.91 -5.74 -11.01
C GLU A 131 -31.79 -5.25 -9.55
N GLN A 132 -30.64 -5.44 -8.89
CA GLN A 132 -30.39 -4.93 -7.54
C GLN A 132 -29.81 -3.50 -7.52
N TYR A 133 -29.41 -2.96 -8.68
CA TYR A 133 -28.93 -1.58 -8.82
C TYR A 133 -30.02 -0.61 -9.32
N GLU A 134 -31.14 -1.15 -9.82
CA GLU A 134 -32.35 -0.42 -10.24
C GLU A 134 -33.41 -0.38 -9.12
#